data_AF-A0A1B7K074-F1
#
_entry.id   AF-A0A1B7K074-F1
#
_cell.length_a   1.000
_cell.length_b   1.000
_cell.length_c   1.000
_cell.angle_alpha   90.00
_cell.angle_beta   90.00
_cell.angle_gamma   90.00
#
_symmetry.space_group_name_H-M   'P 1'
#
loop_
_entity.id
_entity.type
_entity.pdbx_description
1 polymer ?
#
loop_
_entity_poly.entity_id
_entity_poly.type
_entity_poly.pdbx_seq_one_letter_code
_entity_poly.pdbx_strand_id
1 'polypeptide(L)'
;MNDELFSLLEQQLSHLQSLHIVMKNEALLLGYHQVPPSPFQETTEQKRFLVAAIGHGENHRLQLEEQVQLAAPYEDNPELSGIWDAIKILTTELKELNYRNHQLLQLHIELNSERLNFVKKHNNQSTYGADGLESKRPVLGKKISI
;
A
#
# COMPACT_ATOMS: atom_id res chain seq x y z
N MET A 1 32.59 -9.96 15.69
CA MET A 1 32.25 -9.66 14.28
C MET A 1 31.20 -10.63 13.75
N ASN A 2 31.39 -11.96 13.80
CA ASN A 2 30.32 -12.90 13.42
C ASN A 2 29.05 -12.77 14.30
N ASP A 3 29.20 -12.56 15.61
CA ASP A 3 28.05 -12.39 16.52
C ASP A 3 27.25 -11.10 16.24
N GLU A 4 27.91 -10.06 15.72
CA GLU A 4 27.29 -8.77 15.40
C GLU A 4 26.48 -8.85 14.10
N LEU A 5 27.01 -9.55 13.09
CA LEU A 5 26.28 -9.86 11.87
C LEU A 5 25.08 -10.79 12.15
N PHE A 6 25.26 -11.79 13.02
CA PHE A 6 24.18 -12.69 13.44
C PHE A 6 23.04 -11.92 14.12
N SER A 7 23.37 -11.09 15.12
CA SER A 7 22.36 -10.28 15.82
C SER A 7 21.64 -9.30 14.88
N LEU A 8 22.35 -8.71 13.92
CA LEU A 8 21.75 -7.85 12.91
C LEU A 8 20.76 -8.60 12.02
N LEU A 9 21.12 -9.79 11.55
CA LEU A 9 20.25 -10.63 10.71
C LEU A 9 19.02 -11.11 11.47
N GLU A 10 19.15 -11.50 12.75
CA GLU A 10 18.00 -11.82 13.60
C GLU A 10 17.07 -10.61 13.78
N GLN A 11 17.63 -9.41 13.99
CA GLN A 11 16.85 -8.19 14.11
C GLN A 11 16.12 -7.86 12.80
N GLN A 12 16.78 -8.02 11.64
CA GLN A 12 16.15 -7.85 10.33
C GLN A 12 15.02 -8.87 10.11
N LEU A 13 15.22 -10.14 10.50
CA LEU A 13 14.19 -11.17 10.42
C LEU A 13 12.97 -10.81 11.27
N SER A 14 13.18 -10.35 12.50
CA SER A 14 12.10 -9.88 13.40
C SER A 14 11.33 -8.69 12.81
N HIS A 15 12.04 -7.73 12.21
CA HIS A 15 11.40 -6.61 11.50
C HIS A 15 10.58 -7.07 10.29
N LEU A 16 11.07 -8.04 9.51
CA LEU A 16 10.34 -8.61 8.37
C LEU A 16 9.09 -9.37 8.81
N GLN A 17 9.17 -10.14 9.89
CA GLN A 17 8.01 -10.81 10.49
C GLN A 17 6.97 -9.80 10.97
N SER A 18 7.40 -8.72 11.61
CA SER A 18 6.53 -7.62 12.03
C SER A 18 5.87 -6.94 10.83
N LEU A 19 6.63 -6.69 9.77
CA LEU A 19 6.11 -6.11 8.52
C LEU A 19 5.06 -7.02 7.87
N HIS A 20 5.26 -8.35 7.94
CA HIS A 20 4.29 -9.32 7.42
C HIS A 20 2.94 -9.23 8.14
N ILE A 21 2.94 -9.06 9.46
CA ILE A 21 1.72 -8.86 10.25
C ILE A 21 1.04 -7.55 9.87
N VAL A 22 1.80 -6.45 9.78
CA VAL A 22 1.28 -5.13 9.39
C VAL A 22 0.66 -5.16 7.99
N MET A 23 1.29 -5.85 7.03
CA MET A 23 0.76 -5.97 5.66
C MET A 23 -0.49 -6.85 5.56
N LYS A 24 -0.62 -7.88 6.42
CA LYS A 24 -1.88 -8.64 6.54
C LYS A 24 -2.99 -7.78 7.12
N ASN A 25 -2.69 -6.97 8.13
CA ASN A 25 -3.66 -6.02 8.68
C ASN A 25 -4.08 -4.99 7.61
N GLU A 26 -3.13 -4.45 6.84
CA GLU A 26 -3.42 -3.56 5.69
C GLU A 26 -4.37 -4.23 4.69
N ALA A 27 -4.11 -5.50 4.32
CA ALA A 27 -4.98 -6.27 3.42
C ALA A 27 -6.41 -6.44 3.97
N LEU A 28 -6.54 -6.72 5.28
CA LEU A 28 -7.84 -6.80 5.95
C LEU A 28 -8.58 -5.45 5.93
N LEU A 29 -7.87 -4.35 6.21
CA LEU A 29 -8.42 -2.99 6.18
C LEU A 29 -8.89 -2.59 4.77
N LEU A 30 -8.19 -3.04 3.72
CA LEU A 30 -8.59 -2.85 2.33
C LEU A 30 -9.77 -3.74 1.91
N GLY A 31 -10.03 -4.82 2.64
CA GLY A 31 -11.15 -5.73 2.40
C GLY A 31 -12.51 -5.18 2.83
N TYR A 32 -12.55 -4.11 3.64
CA TYR A 32 -13.82 -3.48 4.03
C TYR A 32 -14.46 -2.73 2.85
N HIS A 33 -15.80 -2.64 2.86
CA HIS A 33 -16.56 -1.90 1.84
C HIS A 33 -16.14 -0.42 1.73
N GLN A 34 -15.78 0.18 2.86
CA GLN A 34 -15.19 1.50 2.94
C GLN A 34 -13.92 1.38 3.79
N VAL A 35 -12.79 1.79 3.23
CA VAL A 35 -11.50 1.75 3.92
C VAL A 35 -11.54 2.72 5.11
N PRO A 36 -11.39 2.24 6.35
CA PRO A 36 -11.45 3.09 7.54
C PRO A 36 -10.18 3.98 7.61
N PRO A 37 -10.31 5.32 7.55
CA PRO A 37 -9.17 6.19 7.31
C PRO A 37 -8.15 6.22 8.46
N SER A 38 -8.61 6.26 9.71
CA SER A 38 -7.74 6.31 10.90
C SER A 38 -6.86 5.06 11.06
N PRO A 39 -7.42 3.83 11.19
CA PRO A 39 -6.61 2.62 11.35
C PRO A 39 -5.78 2.29 10.09
N PHE A 40 -6.24 2.67 8.90
CA PHE A 40 -5.46 2.51 7.67
C PHE A 40 -4.22 3.42 7.65
N GLN A 41 -4.36 4.68 8.07
CA GLN A 41 -3.23 5.61 8.20
C GLN A 41 -2.21 5.11 9.22
N GLU A 42 -2.66 4.68 10.40
CA GLU A 42 -1.77 4.12 11.43
C GLU A 42 -0.98 2.91 10.91
N THR A 43 -1.66 1.97 10.27
CA THR A 43 -1.03 0.78 9.68
C THR A 43 -0.03 1.16 8.58
N THR A 44 -0.34 2.19 7.78
CA THR A 44 0.55 2.71 6.73
C THR A 44 1.81 3.35 7.31
N GLU A 45 1.69 4.12 8.39
CA GLU A 45 2.84 4.72 9.06
C GLU A 45 3.72 3.66 9.75
N GLN A 46 3.12 2.64 10.38
CA GLN A 46 3.86 1.49 10.91
C GLN A 46 4.64 0.75 9.80
N LYS A 47 4.01 0.54 8.64
CA LYS A 47 4.67 -0.05 7.46
C LYS A 47 5.85 0.80 7.00
N ARG A 48 5.70 2.13 6.91
CA ARG A 48 6.79 3.04 6.55
C ARG A 48 7.97 2.95 7.51
N PHE A 49 7.69 2.98 8.82
CA PHE A 49 8.71 2.87 9.84
C PHE A 49 9.49 1.56 9.71
N LEU A 50 8.79 0.42 9.57
CA LEU A 50 9.42 -0.89 9.43
C LEU A 50 10.25 -1.00 8.14
N VAL A 51 9.75 -0.49 7.02
CA VAL A 51 10.51 -0.47 5.75
C VAL A 51 11.78 0.38 5.88
N ALA A 52 11.70 1.53 6.54
CA ALA A 52 12.87 2.37 6.79
C ALA A 52 13.88 1.67 7.70
N ALA A 53 13.42 0.99 8.76
CA ALA A 53 14.26 0.21 9.66
C ALA A 53 14.95 -0.97 8.95
N ILE A 54 14.23 -1.68 8.07
CA ILE A 54 14.79 -2.76 7.24
C ILE A 54 15.85 -2.19 6.28
N GLY A 55 15.57 -1.06 5.62
CA GLY A 55 16.53 -0.41 4.73
C GLY A 55 17.80 0.05 5.44
N HIS A 56 17.67 0.57 6.67
CA HIS A 56 18.83 0.90 7.51
C HIS A 56 19.63 -0.35 7.89
N GLY A 57 18.94 -1.42 8.32
CA GLY A 57 19.58 -2.70 8.64
C GLY A 57 20.35 -3.29 7.45
N GLU A 58 19.81 -3.15 6.23
CA GLU A 58 20.47 -3.66 5.02
C GLU A 58 21.73 -2.89 4.67
N ASN A 59 21.71 -1.56 4.81
CA ASN A 59 22.92 -0.75 4.65
C ASN A 59 23.99 -1.13 5.68
N HIS A 60 23.59 -1.37 6.92
CA HIS A 60 24.50 -1.81 7.98
C HIS A 60 25.09 -3.20 7.68
N ARG A 61 24.27 -4.11 7.13
CA ARG A 61 24.71 -5.44 6.69
C ARG A 61 25.78 -5.33 5.61
N LEU A 62 25.55 -4.53 4.57
CA LEU A 62 26.51 -4.30 3.50
C LEU A 62 27.84 -3.71 4.01
N GLN A 63 27.79 -2.77 4.95
CA GLN A 63 28.99 -2.19 5.56
C GLN A 63 29.79 -3.23 6.36
N LEU A 64 29.12 -4.10 7.11
CA LEU A 64 29.77 -5.19 7.84
C LEU A 64 30.34 -6.25 6.90
N GLU A 65 29.63 -6.58 5.81
CA GLU A 65 30.13 -7.48 4.77
C GLU A 65 31.42 -6.98 4.12
N GLU A 66 31.48 -5.68 3.80
CA GLU A 66 32.71 -5.07 3.27
C GLU A 66 33.87 -5.12 4.26
N GLN A 67 33.60 -4.91 5.56
CA GLN A 67 34.63 -4.94 6.60
C GLN A 67 35.17 -6.35 6.87
N VAL A 68 34.30 -7.36 6.82
CA VAL A 68 34.64 -8.75 7.14
C VAL A 68 35.02 -9.55 5.87
N GLN A 69 34.91 -8.94 4.67
CA GLN A 69 35.15 -9.57 3.36
C GLN A 69 34.34 -10.86 3.16
N LEU A 70 33.15 -10.90 3.74
CA LEU A 70 32.22 -12.03 3.68
C LEU A 70 31.00 -11.58 2.87
N ALA A 71 30.55 -12.44 1.96
CA ALA A 71 29.37 -12.17 1.13
C ALA A 71 28.29 -13.23 1.37
N ALA A 72 27.04 -12.80 1.47
CA ALA A 72 25.88 -13.70 1.37
C ALA A 72 26.01 -14.55 0.08
N PRO A 73 25.79 -15.89 0.12
CA PRO A 73 24.89 -16.63 1.02
C PRO A 73 25.54 -17.24 2.28
N TYR A 74 26.71 -16.76 2.71
CA TYR A 74 27.40 -17.21 3.94
C TYR A 74 27.62 -18.73 4.00
N GLU A 75 28.14 -19.31 2.92
CA GLU A 75 28.32 -20.76 2.76
C GLU A 75 29.16 -21.40 3.89
N ASP A 76 30.06 -20.62 4.49
CA ASP A 76 30.93 -21.06 5.58
C ASP A 76 30.22 -21.19 6.94
N ASN A 77 29.00 -20.64 7.09
CA ASN A 77 28.26 -20.63 8.35
C ASN A 77 26.80 -21.09 8.15
N PRO A 78 26.46 -22.35 8.48
CA PRO A 78 25.13 -22.90 8.21
C PRO A 78 24.01 -22.19 8.98
N GLU A 79 24.29 -21.65 10.17
CA GLU A 79 23.31 -20.89 10.96
C GLU A 79 22.96 -19.54 10.28
N LEU A 80 23.97 -18.81 9.81
CA LEU A 80 23.78 -17.55 9.07
C LEU A 80 23.07 -17.79 7.73
N SER A 81 23.45 -18.86 7.03
CA SER A 81 22.81 -19.25 5.77
C SER A 81 21.32 -19.55 5.96
N GLY A 82 20.95 -20.25 7.04
CA GLY A 82 19.56 -20.54 7.38
C GLY A 82 18.72 -19.28 7.65
N ILE A 83 19.25 -18.31 8.40
CA ILE A 83 18.57 -17.03 8.64
C ILE A 83 18.43 -16.23 7.34
N TRP A 84 19.47 -16.22 6.51
CA TRP A 84 19.44 -15.54 5.22
C TRP A 84 18.40 -16.12 4.26
N ASP A 85 18.26 -17.44 4.21
CA ASP A 85 17.22 -18.10 3.43
C ASP A 85 15.82 -17.76 3.94
N ALA A 86 15.62 -17.73 5.27
CA ALA A 86 14.35 -17.28 5.86
C ALA A 86 14.02 -15.83 5.48
N ILE A 87 15.00 -14.93 5.51
CA ILE A 87 14.86 -13.52 5.08
C ILE A 87 14.47 -13.45 3.60
N LYS A 88 15.11 -14.22 2.71
CA LYS A 88 14.79 -14.25 1.28
C LYS A 88 13.37 -14.73 1.01
N ILE A 89 12.94 -15.79 1.70
CA ILE A 89 11.58 -16.33 1.58
C ILE A 89 10.56 -15.27 2.03
N LEU A 90 10.71 -14.72 3.24
CA LEU A 90 9.83 -13.67 3.78
C LEU A 90 9.77 -12.44 2.87
N THR A 91 10.90 -11.99 2.34
CA THR A 91 10.94 -10.83 1.44
C THR A 91 10.17 -11.09 0.15
N THR A 92 10.22 -12.31 -0.37
CA THR A 92 9.48 -12.72 -1.57
C THR A 92 7.97 -12.74 -1.29
N GLU A 93 7.54 -13.30 -0.16
CA GLU A 93 6.15 -13.30 0.27
C GLU A 93 5.62 -11.86 0.49
N LEU A 94 6.41 -11.01 1.15
CA LEU A 94 6.08 -9.60 1.37
C LEU A 94 5.93 -8.84 0.06
N LYS A 95 6.78 -9.11 -0.93
CA LYS A 95 6.67 -8.49 -2.26
C LYS A 95 5.35 -8.87 -2.94
N GLU A 96 4.95 -10.14 -2.86
CA GLU A 96 3.67 -10.59 -3.41
C GLU A 96 2.49 -9.96 -2.69
N LEU A 97 2.51 -9.91 -1.36
CA LEU A 97 1.48 -9.23 -0.57
C LEU A 97 1.38 -7.74 -0.89
N ASN A 98 2.51 -7.07 -1.10
CA ASN A 98 2.51 -5.65 -1.45
C ASN A 98 1.87 -5.42 -2.82
N TYR A 99 2.18 -6.30 -3.77
CA TYR A 99 1.57 -6.27 -5.10
C TYR A 99 0.05 -6.46 -5.02
N ARG A 100 -0.43 -7.43 -4.24
CA ARG A 100 -1.87 -7.63 -4.02
C ARG A 100 -2.53 -6.43 -3.36
N ASN A 101 -1.93 -5.87 -2.31
CA ASN A 101 -2.45 -4.65 -1.64
C ASN A 101 -2.52 -3.47 -2.61
N HIS A 102 -1.52 -3.32 -3.48
CA HIS A 102 -1.51 -2.30 -4.52
C HIS A 102 -2.66 -2.46 -5.52
N GLN A 103 -2.93 -3.68 -5.98
CA GLN A 103 -4.06 -3.96 -6.87
C GLN A 103 -5.41 -3.61 -6.23
N LEU A 104 -5.60 -3.96 -4.96
CA LEU A 104 -6.82 -3.60 -4.21
C LEU A 104 -7.00 -2.08 -4.10
N LEU A 105 -5.92 -1.36 -3.81
CA LEU A 105 -5.94 0.10 -3.75
C LEU A 105 -6.31 0.72 -5.10
N GLN A 106 -5.76 0.21 -6.21
CA GLN A 106 -6.12 0.68 -7.55
C GLN A 106 -7.62 0.49 -7.83
N LEU A 107 -8.18 -0.68 -7.49
CA LEU A 107 -9.60 -0.96 -7.65
C LEU A 107 -10.48 0.02 -6.84
N HIS A 108 -10.09 0.31 -5.59
CA HIS A 108 -10.78 1.30 -4.76
C HIS A 108 -10.75 2.70 -5.37
N ILE A 109 -9.60 3.12 -5.91
CA ILE A 109 -9.46 4.42 -6.57
C ILE A 109 -10.35 4.48 -7.82
N GLU A 110 -10.36 3.43 -8.64
CA GLU A 110 -11.19 3.32 -9.83
C GLU A 110 -12.68 3.43 -9.48
N LEU A 111 -13.18 2.59 -8.57
CA LEU A 111 -14.58 2.61 -8.12
C LEU A 111 -14.99 3.96 -7.52
N ASN A 112 -14.11 4.57 -6.72
CA ASN A 112 -14.39 5.90 -6.16
C ASN A 112 -14.43 6.98 -7.26
N SER A 113 -13.57 6.89 -8.27
CA SER A 113 -13.60 7.81 -9.41
C SER A 113 -14.88 7.68 -10.23
N GLU A 114 -15.36 6.46 -10.46
CA GLU A 114 -16.64 6.20 -11.14
C GLU A 114 -17.82 6.73 -10.34
N ARG A 115 -17.85 6.48 -9.02
CA ARG A 115 -18.87 7.01 -8.11
C ARG A 115 -18.89 8.54 -8.13
N LEU A 116 -17.73 9.18 -8.07
CA LEU A 116 -17.63 10.64 -8.16
C LEU A 116 -18.11 11.17 -9.52
N ASN A 117 -17.77 10.49 -10.61
CA ASN A 117 -18.23 10.86 -11.95
C ASN A 117 -19.75 10.70 -12.10
N PHE A 118 -20.32 9.63 -11.56
CA PHE A 118 -21.76 9.41 -11.50
C PHE A 118 -22.45 10.52 -10.70
N VAL A 119 -21.98 10.79 -9.48
CA VAL A 119 -22.53 11.87 -8.65
C VAL A 119 -22.42 13.22 -9.35
N LYS A 120 -21.28 13.57 -9.96
CA LYS A 120 -21.12 14.83 -10.71
C LYS A 120 -22.09 14.92 -11.89
N LYS A 121 -22.30 13.83 -12.62
CA LYS A 121 -23.23 13.80 -13.77
C LYS A 121 -24.68 14.01 -13.35
N HIS A 122 -25.08 13.50 -12.18
CA HIS A 122 -26.46 13.59 -11.67
C HIS A 122 -26.72 14.78 -10.74
N ASN A 123 -25.70 15.30 -10.05
CA ASN A 123 -25.82 16.49 -9.18
C ASN A 123 -26.10 17.77 -9.98
N ASN A 124 -25.81 17.77 -11.28
CA ASN A 124 -26.11 18.88 -12.18
C ASN A 124 -27.54 18.81 -12.76
N GLN A 125 -28.34 17.80 -12.38
CA GLN A 125 -29.79 17.79 -12.67
C GLN A 125 -30.53 18.67 -11.65
N SER A 126 -30.20 19.96 -11.66
CA SER A 126 -31.13 21.00 -11.19
C SER A 126 -32.24 21.07 -12.23
N THR A 127 -33.19 20.13 -12.16
CA THR A 127 -34.44 20.20 -12.93
C THR A 127 -35.27 21.41 -12.48
N TYR A 128 -34.99 21.91 -11.28
CA TYR A 128 -35.60 23.10 -10.69
C TYR A 128 -34.51 24.03 -10.17
N GLY A 129 -34.60 25.33 -10.50
CA GLY A 129 -33.74 26.36 -9.92
C GLY A 129 -34.00 26.54 -8.42
N ALA A 130 -33.23 27.42 -7.75
CA ALA A 130 -33.45 27.77 -6.33
C ALA A 130 -34.83 28.40 -6.05
N ASP A 131 -35.56 28.76 -7.10
CA ASP A 131 -36.93 29.26 -7.14
C ASP A 131 -37.98 28.15 -7.36
N GLY A 132 -37.58 26.89 -7.56
CA GLY A 132 -38.49 25.77 -7.79
C GLY A 132 -39.11 25.75 -9.18
N LEU A 133 -38.60 26.53 -10.14
CA LEU A 133 -39.13 26.59 -11.50
C LEU A 133 -38.35 25.67 -12.45
N GLU A 134 -39.08 24.91 -13.27
CA GLU A 134 -38.51 24.06 -14.31
C GLU A 134 -37.82 24.96 -15.35
N SER A 135 -36.56 24.68 -15.70
CA SER A 135 -35.86 25.46 -16.72
C SER A 135 -36.56 25.25 -18.07
N LYS A 136 -37.46 26.15 -18.44
CA LYS A 136 -38.11 26.14 -19.75
C LYS A 136 -37.03 26.34 -20.80
N ARG A 137 -36.60 25.25 -21.45
CA ARG A 137 -35.94 25.34 -22.75
C ARG A 137 -36.89 26.15 -23.64
N PRO A 138 -36.47 27.28 -24.24
CA PRO A 138 -37.33 27.98 -25.17
C PRO A 138 -37.43 27.08 -26.40
N VAL A 139 -38.51 26.31 -26.50
CA VAL A 139 -38.98 25.80 -27.78
C VAL A 139 -39.38 27.05 -28.56
N LEU A 140 -38.45 27.56 -29.35
CA LEU A 140 -38.68 28.62 -30.32
C LEU A 140 -39.58 28.05 -31.42
N GLY A 141 -40.86 27.85 -31.08
CA GLY A 141 -41.92 27.50 -31.99
C GLY A 141 -42.16 28.67 -32.92
N LYS A 142 -41.84 28.46 -34.20
CA LYS A 142 -42.15 29.38 -35.29
C LYS A 142 -43.61 29.84 -35.19
N LYS A 143 -43.83 31.16 -35.18
CA LYS A 143 -45.14 31.79 -35.35
C LYS A 143 -45.85 31.14 -36.56
N ILE A 144 -46.96 30.47 -36.30
CA ILE A 144 -47.97 30.16 -37.32
C ILE A 144 -48.87 31.40 -37.35
N SER A 145 -48.86 32.13 -38.46
CA SER A 145 -49.84 33.17 -38.76
C SER A 145 -51.05 32.54 -39.43
N ILE A 146 -52.25 32.83 -38.92
CA ILE A 146 -53.54 32.69 -39.61
C ILE A 146 -53.99 34.10 -39.97
#